data_AF-A0AAP5YDH5-F1
#
_entry.id   AF-A0AAP5YDH5-F1
#
_cell.length_a   1.000
_cell.length_b   1.000
_cell.length_c   1.000
_cell.angle_alpha   90.00
_cell.angle_beta   90.00
_cell.angle_gamma   90.00
#
_symmetry.space_group_name_H-M   'P 1'
#
loop_
_entity.id
_entity.type
_entity.pdbx_description
1 polymer ?
#
loop_
_entity_poly.entity_id
_entity_poly.type
_entity_poly.pdbx_seq_one_letter_code
_entity_poly.pdbx_strand_id
1 'polypeptide(L)' 'MTLWQLIKAEIRAVLTTPVVTLTVFGGVVFYSFLYPLPYAQQTPREQPIAVVNLDGSQTSLKLERMVDATPQVK' A
#
# COMPACT_ATOMS: atom_id res chain seq x y z
N MET A 1 1.99 -37.62 -20.16
CA MET A 1 2.62 -36.59 -19.28
C MET A 1 2.04 -36.74 -17.89
N THR A 2 2.88 -36.68 -16.85
CA THR A 2 2.39 -36.56 -15.46
C THR A 2 1.98 -35.11 -15.17
N LEU A 3 1.15 -34.89 -14.15
CA LEU A 3 0.77 -33.53 -13.72
C LEU A 3 1.99 -32.65 -13.46
N TRP A 4 3.03 -33.21 -12.85
CA TRP A 4 4.29 -32.49 -12.59
C TRP A 4 5.03 -32.07 -13.87
N GLN A 5 5.03 -32.94 -14.89
CA GLN A 5 5.61 -32.60 -16.19
C GLN A 5 4.80 -31.49 -16.89
N LEU A 6 3.48 -31.53 -16.76
CA LEU A 6 2.60 -30.49 -17.28
C LEU A 6 2.87 -29.14 -16.61
N ILE A 7 2.89 -29.09 -15.27
CA ILE A 7 3.19 -27.87 -14.51
C ILE A 7 4.54 -27.29 -14.92
N LYS A 8 5.58 -28.12 -15.03
CA LYS A 8 6.91 -27.68 -15.49
C LYS A 8 6.88 -27.10 -16.91
N ALA A 9 6.13 -27.71 -17.81
CA ALA A 9 5.99 -27.23 -19.18
C ALA A 9 5.27 -25.88 -19.23
N GLU A 10 4.18 -25.72 -18.48
CA GLU A 10 3.43 -24.47 -18.38
C GLU A 10 4.28 -23.32 -17.80
N ILE A 11 5.00 -23.57 -16.68
CA ILE A 11 5.90 -22.57 -16.10
C ILE A 11 6.98 -22.16 -17.12
N ARG A 12 7.57 -23.12 -17.83
CA ARG A 12 8.55 -22.82 -18.88
C ARG A 12 7.93 -22.00 -20.01
N ALA A 13 6.72 -22.34 -20.45
CA ALA A 13 6.02 -21.61 -21.50
C ALA A 13 5.74 -20.15 -21.10
N VAL A 14 5.27 -19.92 -19.87
CA VAL A 14 5.04 -18.58 -19.30
C VAL A 14 6.34 -17.77 -19.27
N LEU A 15 7.43 -18.35 -18.73
CA LEU A 15 8.72 -17.67 -18.56
C LEU A 15 9.52 -17.48 -19.86
N THR A 16 9.17 -18.18 -20.94
CA THR A 16 9.85 -18.06 -22.24
C THR A 16 9.02 -17.31 -23.27
N THR A 17 7.75 -17.00 -22.98
CA THR A 17 6.93 -16.14 -23.84
C THR A 17 7.28 -14.67 -23.56
N PRO A 18 7.87 -13.94 -24.53
CA PRO A 18 8.40 -12.60 -24.26
C PRO A 18 7.34 -11.60 -23.79
N VAL A 19 6.15 -11.63 -24.39
CA VAL A 19 5.04 -10.74 -24.03
C VAL A 19 4.56 -11.00 -22.60
N VAL A 20 4.40 -12.26 -22.20
CA VAL A 20 3.97 -12.64 -20.85
C VAL A 20 5.03 -12.26 -19.83
N THR A 21 6.29 -12.58 -20.12
CA THR A 21 7.44 -12.25 -19.26
C THR A 21 7.56 -10.73 -19.06
N LEU A 22 7.50 -9.95 -20.14
CA LEU A 22 7.54 -8.49 -20.07
C LEU A 22 6.35 -7.92 -19.28
N THR A 23 5.16 -8.47 -19.44
CA THR A 23 3.98 -7.99 -18.72
C THR A 23 4.09 -8.26 -17.22
N VAL A 24 4.49 -9.48 -16.82
CA VAL A 24 4.62 -9.87 -15.42
C VAL A 24 5.76 -9.13 -14.74
N PHE A 25 6.96 -9.15 -15.33
CA PHE A 25 8.14 -8.53 -14.70
C PHE A 25 8.23 -7.05 -14.98
N GLY A 26 8.08 -6.65 -16.24
CA GLY A 26 8.12 -5.24 -16.62
C GLY A 26 7.00 -4.45 -15.95
N GLY A 27 5.76 -4.95 -15.96
CA GLY A 27 4.64 -4.30 -15.27
C GLY A 27 4.91 -4.08 -13.78
N VAL A 28 5.44 -5.09 -13.08
CA VAL A 28 5.79 -4.98 -11.65
C VAL A 28 6.93 -3.98 -11.43
N VAL A 29 7.98 -4.02 -12.26
CA VAL A 29 9.10 -3.07 -12.18
C VAL A 29 8.62 -1.64 -12.44
N PHE A 30 7.84 -1.39 -13.50
CA PHE A 30 7.28 -0.07 -13.77
C PHE A 30 6.37 0.40 -12.62
N TYR A 31 5.49 -0.48 -12.15
CA TYR A 31 4.55 -0.15 -11.07
C TYR A 31 5.27 0.19 -9.76
N SER A 32 6.37 -0.49 -9.44
CA SER A 32 7.14 -0.21 -8.22
C SER A 32 7.78 1.17 -8.21
N PHE A 33 8.06 1.77 -9.37
CA PHE A 33 8.52 3.17 -9.48
C PHE A 33 7.36 4.17 -9.55
N LEU A 34 6.32 3.86 -10.34
CA LEU A 34 5.22 4.80 -10.59
C LEU A 34 4.29 4.95 -9.39
N TYR A 35 3.98 3.87 -8.67
CA TYR A 35 3.05 3.90 -7.55
C TYR A 35 3.51 4.75 -6.35
N PRO A 36 4.79 4.70 -5.90
CA PRO A 36 5.23 5.54 -4.79
C PRO A 36 5.49 7.00 -5.17
N LEU A 37 5.68 7.32 -6.46
CA LEU A 37 6.11 8.65 -6.89
C LEU A 37 5.15 9.79 -6.46
N PRO A 38 3.82 9.67 -6.58
CA PRO A 38 2.88 10.68 -6.06
C PRO A 38 3.02 10.91 -4.55
N TYR A 39 3.35 9.86 -3.80
CA TYR A 39 3.46 9.90 -2.35
C TYR A 39 4.88 10.24 -1.86
N ALA A 40 5.88 10.28 -2.76
CA ALA A 40 7.29 10.46 -2.40
C ALA A 40 7.57 11.76 -1.65
N GLN A 41 6.73 12.78 -1.85
CA GLN A 41 6.81 14.08 -1.18
C GLN A 41 5.56 14.39 -0.34
N GLN A 42 4.61 13.45 -0.22
CA GLN A 42 3.30 13.67 0.39
C GLN A 42 3.03 12.67 1.51
N THR A 43 3.87 12.64 2.55
CA THR A 43 3.42 12.03 3.80
C THR A 43 2.26 12.87 4.35
N PRO A 44 1.04 12.32 4.54
CA PRO A 44 -0.06 13.06 5.13
C PRO A 44 0.37 13.52 6.53
N ARG A 45 0.64 14.81 6.66
CA ARG A 45 0.95 15.48 7.90
C ARG A 45 -0.12 16.52 8.15
N GLU A 46 -0.33 16.81 9.43
CA GLU A 46 -1.20 17.92 9.84
C GLU A 46 -2.60 17.85 9.20
N GLN A 47 -3.16 16.64 9.06
CA GLN A 47 -4.49 16.48 8.45
C GLN A 47 -5.54 17.11 9.36
N PRO A 48 -6.42 17.98 8.83
CA PRO A 48 -7.43 18.64 9.64
C PRO A 48 -8.40 17.60 10.21
N ILE A 49 -8.60 17.64 11.52
CA ILE A 49 -9.55 16.75 12.21
C ILE A 49 -10.68 17.53 12.88
N ALA A 50 -11.82 16.87 13.10
CA ALA A 50 -12.91 17.36 13.93
C ALA A 50 -13.11 16.42 15.12
N VAL A 51 -13.14 16.99 16.32
CA VAL A 51 -13.38 16.25 17.56
C VAL A 51 -14.89 16.22 17.85
N VAL A 52 -15.42 15.03 18.09
CA VAL A 52 -16.80 14.83 18.56
C VAL A 52 -16.75 14.06 19.87
N ASN A 53 -17.00 14.76 20.97
CA ASN A 53 -17.02 14.19 22.32
C ASN A 53 -18.42 14.34 22.92
N LEU A 54 -19.18 13.24 22.96
CA LEU A 54 -20.56 13.20 23.45
C LEU A 54 -20.67 12.82 24.93
N ASP A 55 -19.63 12.22 25.50
CA ASP A 55 -19.63 11.71 26.88
C ASP A 55 -18.94 12.66 27.88
N GLY A 56 -18.16 13.62 27.39
CA GLY A 56 -17.47 14.62 28.19
C GLY A 56 -16.50 14.02 29.22
N SER A 57 -16.09 12.75 29.05
CA SER A 57 -15.36 12.05 30.10
C SER A 57 -13.95 12.60 30.27
N GLN A 58 -13.39 12.47 31.48
CA GLN A 58 -12.00 12.87 31.74
C GLN A 58 -11.00 12.10 30.87
N THR A 59 -11.34 10.87 30.49
CA THR A 59 -10.56 10.06 29.56
C THR A 59 -10.63 10.64 28.14
N SER A 60 -11.83 11.04 27.66
CA SER A 60 -12.01 11.68 26.36
C SER A 60 -11.25 12.99 26.26
N LEU A 61 -11.35 13.87 27.27
CA LEU A 61 -10.60 15.13 27.33
C LEU A 61 -9.08 14.93 27.37
N LYS A 62 -8.61 13.85 28.03
CA LYS A 62 -7.19 13.50 28.03
C LYS A 62 -6.73 13.07 26.63
N LEU A 63 -7.53 12.28 25.92
CA LEU A 63 -7.24 11.84 24.56
C LEU A 63 -7.23 13.01 23.57
N GLU A 64 -8.20 13.92 23.65
CA GLU A 64 -8.26 15.13 22.82
C GLU A 64 -6.98 15.96 22.93
N ARG A 65 -6.46 16.14 24.14
CA ARG A 65 -5.20 16.88 24.36
C ARG A 65 -3.96 16.15 23.85
N MET A 66 -4.06 14.84 23.65
CA MET A 66 -2.97 14.01 23.13
C MET A 66 -3.02 13.86 21.60
N VAL A 67 -4.04 14.40 20.93
CA VAL A 67 -4.27 14.14 19.50
C VAL A 67 -3.12 14.67 18.61
N ASP A 68 -2.58 15.84 18.97
CA ASP A 68 -1.44 16.50 18.32
C ASP A 68 -0.08 15.85 18.67
N ALA A 69 -0.08 14.74 19.42
CA ALA A 69 1.15 13.96 19.67
C ALA A 69 1.55 13.10 18.46
N THR A 70 0.71 13.02 17.42
CA THR A 70 0.97 12.25 16.20
C THR A 70 1.12 13.19 15.00
N PRO A 71 2.19 13.11 14.19
CA PRO A 71 2.45 14.06 13.10
C PRO A 71 1.41 14.03 11.96
N GLN A 72 0.47 13.08 12.00
CA GLN A 72 -0.53 12.86 10.96
C GLN A 72 -1.73 13.80 11.06
N VAL A 73 -2.06 14.33 12.23
CA VAL A 73 -3.31 15.08 12.47
C VAL A 73 -3.04 16.44 13.10
N LYS A 74 -3.91 17.42 12.82
CA LYS A 74 -3.91 18.76 13.41
C LYS A 74 -5.33 19.26 13.63
#